data_AF-A0A4R8GSV0-F1
#
_entry.id   AF-A0A4R8GSV0-F1
#
_cell.length_a   1.000
_cell.length_b   1.000
_cell.length_c   1.000
_cell.angle_alpha   90.00
_cell.angle_beta   90.00
_cell.angle_gamma   90.00
#
_symmetry.space_group_name_H-M   'P 1'
#
loop_
_entity.id
_entity.type
_entity.pdbx_description
1 polymer ?
#
loop_
_entity_poly.entity_id
_entity_poly.type
_entity_poly.pdbx_seq_one_letter_code
_entity_poly.pdbx_strand_id
1 'polypeptide(L)'
;MNNKVSNLLIILLLGFLIGGMFYLFQQYKVVESDQVALSGKLEKTKAKLSNVNDKLLRLDYKNKQYDVQINSLRQAMSADRMGLGLKRVKAFALNIRQNQGTDLQPVGVLFQNALVEVVDTSNPIWYKVKLSMDGLNPVKKYKYTVKYANSEGQTVANIQKQFLKDGNLENGPYYYLHSSYLSERTIKVDKAPSNPSNPFVYGLLFFDDNIKKVLEGQIWSNMKDELFAKGYDGIKVVPAYRKTFIDDVNAGKYDAVESSPGDFISANKNGTFMKAFAKTVNKVDNSTSYSGIIIVNRNSGINSFEDLRGKTIYARSEYSESGYRYQKYFLKKFYDIDIEEDANVETGFGHQEVLLRVAKGEADAGFCGDFVMTTTPLYQFQWYTKKAGVVLETEEQLERMRDSVKWLRMDDAMPEIPNNPHSIKKELYNDRQFVDKLRKTMIKTYNEYKEEFGLTTAITAEYEQLREFELE
;
A
#
# COMPACT_ATOMS: atom_id res chain seq x y z
N MET A 1 26.45 76.28 51.07
CA MET A 1 26.32 76.07 49.61
C MET A 1 26.65 74.63 49.17
N ASN A 2 27.47 73.86 49.89
CA ASN A 2 27.91 72.52 49.45
C ASN A 2 26.83 71.43 49.34
N ASN A 3 25.82 71.39 50.22
CA ASN A 3 24.81 70.32 50.19
C ASN A 3 23.81 70.42 49.02
N LYS A 4 23.58 71.62 48.47
CA LYS A 4 22.67 71.79 47.31
C LYS A 4 23.33 71.32 46.01
N VAL A 5 24.64 71.50 45.88
CA VAL A 5 25.40 71.09 44.69
C VAL A 5 25.53 69.56 44.64
N SER A 6 25.79 68.89 45.77
CA SER A 6 25.82 67.42 45.84
C SER A 6 24.47 66.78 45.53
N ASN A 7 23.36 67.33 46.05
CA ASN A 7 22.02 66.79 45.75
C ASN A 7 21.64 66.98 44.27
N LEU A 8 22.04 68.10 43.65
CA LEU A 8 21.81 68.33 42.22
C LEU A 8 22.61 67.35 41.35
N LEU A 9 23.85 67.05 41.74
CA LEU A 9 24.71 66.08 41.04
C LEU A 9 24.15 64.66 41.13
N ILE A 10 23.62 64.27 42.30
CA ILE A 10 22.99 62.96 42.53
C ILE A 10 21.69 62.84 41.71
N ILE A 11 20.88 63.89 41.65
CA ILE A 11 19.65 63.93 40.83
C ILE A 11 19.98 63.82 39.33
N LEU A 12 21.04 64.50 38.86
CA LEU A 12 21.50 64.40 37.48
C LEU A 12 22.05 63.00 37.13
N LEU A 13 22.81 62.38 38.04
CA LEU A 13 23.30 61.01 37.89
C LEU A 13 22.18 59.98 37.87
N LEU A 14 21.18 60.12 38.75
CA LEU A 14 19.97 59.29 38.75
C LEU A 14 19.14 59.49 37.48
N GLY A 15 19.01 60.72 36.99
CA GLY A 15 18.35 61.02 35.71
C GLY A 15 19.04 60.37 34.52
N PHE A 16 20.38 60.37 34.48
CA PHE A 16 21.16 59.68 33.45
C PHE A 16 21.03 58.15 33.54
N LEU A 17 21.05 57.58 34.74
CA LEU A 17 20.85 56.14 34.97
C LEU A 17 19.45 55.69 34.54
N ILE A 18 18.41 56.42 34.94
CA ILE A 18 17.01 56.12 34.59
C ILE A 18 16.79 56.30 33.08
N GLY A 19 17.32 57.36 32.48
CA GLY A 19 17.26 57.60 31.04
C GLY A 19 17.99 56.53 30.23
N GLY A 20 19.17 56.09 30.69
CA GLY A 20 19.93 54.99 30.11
C GLY A 20 19.21 53.65 30.20
N MET A 21 18.59 53.34 31.35
CA MET A 21 17.77 52.13 31.52
C MET A 21 16.51 52.17 30.65
N PHE A 22 15.85 53.32 30.51
CA PHE A 22 14.69 53.47 29.63
C PHE A 22 15.06 53.28 28.15
N TYR A 23 16.20 53.84 27.72
CA TYR A 23 16.71 53.63 26.36
C TYR A 23 17.05 52.16 26.09
N LEU A 24 17.74 51.47 27.02
CA LEU A 24 18.02 50.04 26.90
C LEU A 24 16.73 49.20 26.86
N PHE A 25 15.72 49.55 27.65
CA PHE A 25 14.43 48.88 27.64
C PHE A 25 13.68 49.06 26.31
N GLN A 26 13.74 50.24 25.70
CA GLN A 26 13.17 50.48 24.37
C GLN A 26 13.92 49.69 23.29
N GLN A 27 15.26 49.65 23.33
CA GLN A 27 16.06 48.84 22.41
C GLN A 27 15.77 47.34 22.57
N TYR A 28 15.62 46.85 23.80
CA TYR A 28 15.25 45.47 24.08
C TYR A 28 13.88 45.12 23.48
N LYS A 29 12.86 45.97 23.66
CA LYS A 29 11.54 45.76 23.07
C LYS A 29 11.56 45.73 21.53
N VAL A 30 12.39 46.56 20.91
CA VAL A 30 12.56 46.54 19.45
C VAL A 30 13.18 45.21 19.00
N VAL A 31 14.26 44.77 19.65
CA VAL A 31 14.90 43.47 19.35
C VAL A 31 13.94 42.30 19.55
N GLU A 32 13.16 42.30 20.63
CA GLU A 32 12.14 41.28 20.90
C GLU A 32 11.05 41.26 19.81
N SER A 33 10.58 42.43 19.40
CA SER A 33 9.59 42.55 18.32
C SER A 33 10.13 42.07 16.96
N ASP A 34 11.40 42.37 16.65
CA ASP A 34 12.07 41.92 15.43
C ASP A 34 12.30 40.40 15.45
N GLN A 35 12.66 39.82 16.61
CA GLN A 35 12.79 38.37 16.78
C GLN A 35 11.45 37.65 16.59
N VAL A 36 10.36 38.18 17.13
CA VAL A 36 9.00 37.64 16.91
C VAL A 36 8.60 37.74 15.44
N ALA A 37 8.92 38.84 14.77
CA ALA A 37 8.65 39.00 13.34
C ALA A 37 9.49 38.04 12.46
N LEU A 38 10.77 37.85 12.79
CA LEU A 38 11.69 36.93 12.11
C LEU A 38 11.29 35.47 12.30
N SER A 39 10.95 35.06 13.52
CA SER A 39 10.44 33.71 13.80
C SER A 39 9.13 33.45 13.05
N GLY A 40 8.21 34.41 13.03
CA GLY A 40 6.98 34.32 12.22
C GLY A 40 7.25 34.17 10.72
N LYS A 41 8.27 34.86 10.17
CA LYS A 41 8.71 34.69 8.77
C LYS A 41 9.35 33.32 8.52
N LEU A 42 10.16 32.83 9.46
CA LEU A 42 10.80 31.52 9.39
C LEU A 42 9.76 30.40 9.38
N GLU A 43 8.78 30.43 10.28
CA GLU A 43 7.71 29.42 10.33
C GLU A 43 6.85 29.41 9.05
N LYS A 44 6.51 30.59 8.52
CA LYS A 44 5.84 30.69 7.21
C LYS A 44 6.68 30.09 6.08
N THR A 45 8.01 30.22 6.14
CA THR A 45 8.93 29.70 5.12
C THR A 45 9.06 28.18 5.23
N LYS A 46 9.18 27.64 6.45
CA LYS A 46 9.14 26.19 6.72
C LYS A 46 7.84 25.56 6.23
N ALA A 47 6.68 26.18 6.51
CA ALA A 47 5.39 25.71 6.04
C ALA A 47 5.29 25.68 4.50
N LYS A 48 5.84 26.70 3.81
CA LYS A 48 5.92 26.71 2.34
C LYS A 48 6.82 25.59 1.82
N LEU A 49 7.99 25.38 2.43
CA LEU A 49 8.93 24.33 2.04
C LEU A 49 8.33 22.93 2.23
N SER A 50 7.65 22.69 3.35
CA SER A 50 6.91 21.44 3.60
C SER A 50 5.89 21.16 2.50
N ASN A 51 5.09 22.16 2.09
CA ASN A 51 4.13 22.00 1.00
C ASN A 51 4.80 21.67 -0.35
N VAL A 52 5.94 22.31 -0.66
CA VAL A 52 6.72 21.99 -1.86
C VAL A 52 7.23 20.56 -1.81
N ASN A 53 7.74 20.11 -0.68
CA ASN A 53 8.23 18.75 -0.49
C ASN A 53 7.12 17.71 -0.65
N ASP A 54 5.90 17.98 -0.16
CA ASP A 54 4.75 17.06 -0.29
C ASP A 54 4.33 16.90 -1.77
N LYS A 55 4.39 18.00 -2.53
CA LYS A 55 4.13 17.98 -3.97
C LYS A 55 5.23 17.26 -4.73
N LEU A 56 6.49 17.49 -4.38
CA LEU A 56 7.63 16.83 -5.00
C LEU A 56 7.57 15.31 -4.80
N LEU A 57 7.23 14.86 -3.60
CA LEU A 57 7.07 13.43 -3.32
C LEU A 57 5.96 12.78 -4.16
N ARG A 58 4.78 13.41 -4.23
CA ARG A 58 3.71 12.93 -5.12
C ARG A 58 4.12 12.92 -6.60
N LEU A 59 4.91 13.89 -7.04
CA LEU A 59 5.47 13.92 -8.40
C LEU A 59 6.47 12.77 -8.62
N ASP A 60 7.31 12.44 -7.64
CA ASP A 60 8.20 11.28 -7.71
C ASP A 60 7.42 9.97 -7.89
N TYR A 61 6.35 9.77 -7.11
CA TYR A 61 5.45 8.62 -7.29
C TYR A 61 4.79 8.60 -8.67
N LYS A 62 4.32 9.74 -9.19
CA LYS A 62 3.77 9.82 -10.55
C LYS A 62 4.83 9.50 -11.62
N ASN A 63 6.07 9.95 -11.43
CA ASN A 63 7.18 9.61 -12.33
C ASN A 63 7.46 8.11 -12.35
N LYS A 64 7.47 7.45 -11.18
CA LYS A 64 7.60 5.98 -11.09
C LYS A 64 6.48 5.25 -11.84
N GLN A 65 5.23 5.75 -11.74
CA GLN A 65 4.11 5.23 -12.51
C GLN A 65 4.30 5.40 -14.02
N TYR A 66 4.82 6.55 -14.46
CA TYR A 66 5.14 6.78 -15.87
C TYR A 66 6.26 5.85 -16.36
N ASP A 67 7.29 5.61 -15.56
CA ASP A 67 8.36 4.66 -15.92
C ASP A 67 7.83 3.24 -16.11
N VAL A 68 6.91 2.79 -15.24
CA VAL A 68 6.20 1.51 -15.41
C VAL A 68 5.44 1.49 -16.75
N GLN A 69 4.67 2.53 -17.05
CA GLN A 69 3.92 2.61 -18.30
C GLN A 69 4.83 2.62 -19.53
N ILE A 70 5.94 3.36 -19.50
CA ILE A 70 6.93 3.42 -20.58
C ILE A 70 7.55 2.03 -20.79
N ASN A 71 7.90 1.31 -19.72
CA ASN A 71 8.45 -0.03 -19.84
C ASN A 71 7.43 -1.03 -20.40
N SER A 72 6.15 -0.93 -19.99
CA SER A 72 5.06 -1.70 -20.58
C SER A 72 4.86 -1.38 -22.06
N LEU A 73 4.97 -0.11 -22.46
CA LEU A 73 4.92 0.31 -23.88
C LEU A 73 6.06 -0.33 -24.66
N ARG A 74 7.30 -0.23 -24.16
CA ARG A 74 8.49 -0.83 -24.80
C ARG A 74 8.31 -2.33 -24.98
N GLN A 75 7.86 -3.03 -23.93
CA GLN A 75 7.59 -4.47 -24.00
C GLN A 75 6.54 -4.79 -25.06
N ALA A 76 5.42 -4.08 -25.06
CA ALA A 76 4.33 -4.28 -26.02
C ALA A 76 4.74 -3.95 -27.47
N MET A 77 5.67 -3.02 -27.68
CA MET A 77 6.22 -2.70 -29.00
C MET A 77 7.28 -3.69 -29.47
N SER A 78 7.99 -4.33 -28.56
CA SER A 78 9.02 -5.34 -28.87
C SER A 78 8.46 -6.75 -29.10
N ALA A 79 7.28 -7.03 -28.56
CA ALA A 79 6.57 -8.28 -28.81
C ALA A 79 5.86 -8.22 -30.17
N ASP A 80 5.75 -9.36 -30.85
CA ASP A 80 4.82 -9.50 -31.97
C ASP A 80 3.43 -9.10 -31.47
N ARG A 81 2.90 -8.01 -32.03
CA ARG A 81 1.59 -7.50 -31.61
C ARG A 81 0.58 -8.61 -31.85
N MET A 82 -0.09 -9.01 -30.77
CA MET A 82 -1.22 -9.92 -30.88
C MET A 82 -2.25 -9.29 -31.83
N GLY A 83 -2.61 -10.02 -32.86
CA GLY A 83 -3.62 -9.59 -33.81
C GLY A 83 -5.02 -9.56 -33.19
N LEU A 84 -5.98 -9.07 -33.97
CA LEU A 84 -7.40 -9.13 -33.63
C LEU A 84 -7.89 -10.58 -33.42
N GLY A 85 -9.10 -10.71 -32.90
CA GLY A 85 -9.80 -11.99 -32.73
C GLY A 85 -9.63 -12.62 -31.35
N LEU A 86 -9.90 -13.91 -31.26
CA LEU A 86 -9.99 -14.62 -29.99
C LEU A 86 -8.62 -14.72 -29.29
N LYS A 87 -8.61 -14.39 -28.00
CA LYS A 87 -7.46 -14.50 -27.09
C LYS A 87 -7.92 -15.07 -25.74
N ARG A 88 -6.97 -15.57 -24.97
CA ARG A 88 -7.15 -16.10 -23.62
C ARG A 88 -6.44 -15.25 -22.60
N VAL A 89 -7.03 -15.11 -21.43
CA VAL A 89 -6.40 -14.48 -20.26
C VAL A 89 -5.34 -15.43 -19.70
N LYS A 90 -4.09 -14.97 -19.54
CA LYS A 90 -3.06 -15.75 -18.84
C LYS A 90 -2.99 -15.48 -17.34
N ALA A 91 -3.41 -14.30 -16.90
CA ALA A 91 -3.34 -13.88 -15.51
C ALA A 91 -4.21 -14.73 -14.57
N PHE A 92 -3.83 -14.82 -13.29
CA PHE A 92 -4.66 -15.39 -12.23
C PHE A 92 -6.00 -14.67 -12.16
N ALA A 93 -5.92 -13.35 -12.20
CA ALA A 93 -7.00 -12.38 -12.13
C ALA A 93 -6.58 -11.16 -12.94
N LEU A 94 -7.31 -10.87 -14.01
CA LEU A 94 -7.13 -9.70 -14.87
C LEU A 94 -8.33 -8.76 -14.72
N ASN A 95 -8.08 -7.52 -14.36
CA ASN A 95 -9.13 -6.53 -14.23
C ASN A 95 -9.73 -6.17 -15.60
N ILE A 96 -11.06 -6.07 -15.62
CA ILE A 96 -11.86 -5.58 -16.76
C ILE A 96 -12.13 -4.10 -16.54
N ARG A 97 -11.86 -3.26 -17.54
CA ARG A 97 -11.96 -1.79 -17.39
C ARG A 97 -12.86 -1.16 -18.44
N GLN A 98 -13.41 0.02 -18.13
CA GLN A 98 -14.27 0.79 -19.05
C GLN A 98 -13.46 1.68 -20.02
N ASN A 99 -12.19 1.96 -19.70
CA ASN A 99 -11.29 2.80 -20.47
C ASN A 99 -9.86 2.23 -20.49
N GLN A 100 -9.00 2.84 -21.31
CA GLN A 100 -7.57 2.52 -21.40
C GLN A 100 -6.83 3.14 -20.21
N GLY A 101 -6.66 2.39 -19.11
CA GLY A 101 -5.94 2.88 -17.93
C GLY A 101 -6.44 2.26 -16.63
N THR A 102 -5.82 2.63 -15.52
CA THR A 102 -6.13 2.08 -14.18
C THR A 102 -6.91 3.04 -13.29
N ASP A 103 -7.32 4.19 -13.83
CA ASP A 103 -7.88 5.31 -13.07
C ASP A 103 -9.31 5.02 -12.56
N LEU A 104 -10.06 4.21 -13.32
CA LEU A 104 -11.42 3.81 -12.99
C LEU A 104 -11.47 2.47 -12.27
N GLN A 105 -12.53 2.31 -11.46
CA GLN A 105 -12.83 1.04 -10.81
C GLN A 105 -12.89 -0.10 -11.84
N PRO A 106 -12.24 -1.24 -11.58
CA PRO A 106 -12.49 -2.44 -12.36
C PRO A 106 -13.97 -2.80 -12.39
N VAL A 107 -14.52 -3.04 -13.57
CA VAL A 107 -15.88 -3.55 -13.80
C VAL A 107 -16.03 -4.98 -13.31
N GLY A 108 -14.93 -5.72 -13.29
CA GLY A 108 -14.89 -7.12 -12.92
C GLY A 108 -13.48 -7.67 -13.08
N VAL A 109 -13.38 -8.98 -12.96
CA VAL A 109 -12.13 -9.72 -13.10
C VAL A 109 -12.39 -10.92 -14.00
N LEU A 110 -11.47 -11.16 -14.94
CA LEU A 110 -11.36 -12.40 -15.70
C LEU A 110 -10.28 -13.28 -15.08
N PHE A 111 -10.53 -14.57 -14.98
CA PHE A 111 -9.57 -15.54 -14.49
C PHE A 111 -8.85 -16.24 -15.64
N GLN A 112 -7.78 -16.96 -15.31
CA GLN A 112 -6.95 -17.66 -16.29
C GLN A 112 -7.79 -18.52 -17.24
N ASN A 113 -7.43 -18.49 -18.52
CA ASN A 113 -8.07 -19.13 -19.67
C ASN A 113 -9.47 -18.60 -20.06
N ALA A 114 -9.99 -17.56 -19.41
CA ALA A 114 -11.16 -16.83 -19.91
C ALA A 114 -10.94 -16.37 -21.36
N LEU A 115 -11.95 -16.56 -22.21
CA LEU A 115 -11.90 -16.23 -23.64
C LEU A 115 -12.41 -14.80 -23.87
N VAL A 116 -11.72 -14.04 -24.69
CA VAL A 116 -12.08 -12.67 -25.07
C VAL A 116 -11.85 -12.47 -26.56
N GLU A 117 -12.63 -11.62 -27.20
CA GLU A 117 -12.41 -11.19 -28.58
C GLU A 117 -11.74 -9.82 -28.58
N VAL A 118 -10.51 -9.73 -29.06
CA VAL A 118 -9.80 -8.47 -29.24
C VAL A 118 -10.28 -7.82 -30.54
N VAL A 119 -10.83 -6.60 -30.41
CA VAL A 119 -11.45 -5.86 -31.52
C VAL A 119 -10.70 -4.58 -31.89
N ASP A 120 -9.77 -4.12 -31.05
CA ASP A 120 -8.91 -2.97 -31.33
C ASP A 120 -7.58 -3.11 -30.58
N THR A 121 -6.48 -2.95 -31.33
CA THR A 121 -5.08 -3.00 -30.86
C THR A 121 -4.32 -1.70 -31.16
N SER A 122 -5.04 -0.60 -31.43
CA SER A 122 -4.47 0.72 -31.70
C SER A 122 -3.64 1.23 -30.52
N ASN A 123 -4.09 0.98 -29.29
CA ASN A 123 -3.28 1.15 -28.09
C ASN A 123 -2.51 -0.15 -27.79
N PRO A 124 -1.16 -0.12 -27.75
CA PRO A 124 -0.35 -1.32 -27.56
C PRO A 124 -0.44 -1.92 -26.15
N ILE A 125 -0.78 -1.13 -25.13
CA ILE A 125 -0.96 -1.59 -23.75
C ILE A 125 -2.40 -2.04 -23.50
N TRP A 126 -3.38 -1.25 -23.95
CA TRP A 126 -4.78 -1.47 -23.59
C TRP A 126 -5.58 -1.90 -24.81
N TYR A 127 -5.86 -3.19 -24.90
CA TYR A 127 -6.67 -3.73 -25.99
C TYR A 127 -8.15 -3.54 -25.69
N LYS A 128 -8.89 -3.09 -26.69
CA LYS A 128 -10.36 -3.08 -26.64
C LYS A 128 -10.85 -4.48 -26.93
N VAL A 129 -11.73 -4.98 -26.09
CA VAL A 129 -12.25 -6.34 -26.19
C VAL A 129 -13.77 -6.37 -26.11
N LYS A 130 -14.34 -7.38 -26.75
CA LYS A 130 -15.64 -7.93 -26.37
C LYS A 130 -15.39 -9.17 -25.51
N LEU A 131 -16.21 -9.34 -24.48
CA LEU A 131 -16.18 -10.58 -23.70
C LEU A 131 -16.86 -11.65 -24.56
N SER A 132 -16.08 -12.61 -25.05
CA SER A 132 -16.62 -13.73 -25.82
C SER A 132 -17.21 -14.72 -24.83
N MET A 133 -18.53 -14.85 -24.89
CA MET A 133 -19.32 -15.63 -23.93
C MET A 133 -19.43 -17.11 -24.28
N ASP A 134 -18.69 -17.58 -25.30
CA ASP A 134 -18.73 -18.99 -25.71
C ASP A 134 -18.41 -19.92 -24.54
N GLY A 135 -19.44 -20.64 -24.09
CA GLY A 135 -19.38 -21.57 -22.97
C GLY A 135 -19.52 -20.94 -21.57
N LEU A 136 -19.82 -19.64 -21.45
CA LEU A 136 -19.98 -18.95 -20.16
C LEU A 136 -21.45 -18.87 -19.74
N ASN A 137 -21.80 -19.61 -18.69
CA ASN A 137 -23.14 -19.53 -18.09
C ASN A 137 -23.11 -18.66 -16.83
N PRO A 138 -24.11 -17.78 -16.60
CA PRO A 138 -24.26 -17.09 -15.32
C PRO A 138 -24.64 -18.14 -14.25
N VAL A 139 -23.71 -18.48 -13.38
CA VAL A 139 -23.91 -19.59 -12.43
C VAL A 139 -24.46 -19.11 -11.09
N LYS A 140 -24.11 -17.88 -10.65
CA LYS A 140 -24.60 -17.31 -9.39
C LYS A 140 -24.70 -15.77 -9.46
N LYS A 141 -25.83 -15.23 -8.99
CA LYS A 141 -26.05 -13.78 -8.81
C LYS A 141 -25.93 -13.41 -7.34
N TYR A 142 -24.86 -12.71 -6.96
CA TYR A 142 -24.70 -12.09 -5.64
C TYR A 142 -25.30 -10.69 -5.63
N LYS A 143 -25.48 -10.07 -4.46
CA LYS A 143 -26.11 -8.73 -4.36
C LYS A 143 -25.51 -7.70 -5.32
N TYR A 144 -24.18 -7.72 -5.53
CA TYR A 144 -23.46 -6.74 -6.35
C TYR A 144 -22.64 -7.34 -7.51
N THR A 145 -22.53 -8.66 -7.63
CA THR A 145 -21.64 -9.34 -8.60
C THR A 145 -22.35 -10.51 -9.27
N VAL A 146 -22.04 -10.79 -10.53
CA VAL A 146 -22.43 -12.01 -11.26
C VAL A 146 -21.18 -12.85 -11.52
N LYS A 147 -21.27 -14.15 -11.21
CA LYS A 147 -20.22 -15.12 -11.53
C LYS A 147 -20.56 -15.87 -12.81
N TYR A 148 -19.56 -16.03 -13.67
CA TYR A 148 -19.64 -16.79 -14.91
C TYR A 148 -18.69 -17.97 -14.84
N ALA A 149 -19.17 -19.14 -15.26
CA ALA A 149 -18.37 -20.35 -15.33
C ALA A 149 -18.36 -20.93 -16.73
N ASN A 150 -17.26 -21.59 -17.08
CA ASN A 150 -17.13 -22.33 -18.34
C ASN A 150 -17.96 -23.64 -18.33
N SER A 151 -17.94 -24.36 -19.45
CA SER A 151 -18.62 -25.66 -19.60
C SER A 151 -18.15 -26.74 -18.62
N GLU A 152 -16.95 -26.59 -18.04
CA GLU A 152 -16.39 -27.48 -17.00
C GLU A 152 -16.81 -27.06 -15.57
N GLY A 153 -17.63 -26.01 -15.43
CA GLY A 153 -18.08 -25.48 -14.13
C GLY A 153 -17.04 -24.63 -13.39
N GLN A 154 -15.91 -24.30 -14.00
CA GLN A 154 -14.88 -23.45 -13.41
C GLN A 154 -15.29 -21.99 -13.54
N THR A 155 -15.21 -21.22 -12.44
CA THR A 155 -15.46 -19.77 -12.51
C THR A 155 -14.36 -19.11 -13.33
N VAL A 156 -14.74 -18.34 -14.36
CA VAL A 156 -13.80 -17.66 -15.26
C VAL A 156 -14.01 -16.15 -15.33
N ALA A 157 -15.10 -15.63 -14.78
CA ALA A 157 -15.28 -14.20 -14.60
C ALA A 157 -16.18 -13.86 -13.41
N ASN A 158 -15.84 -12.76 -12.72
CA ASN A 158 -16.69 -12.11 -11.72
C ASN A 158 -16.90 -10.66 -12.14
N ILE A 159 -18.15 -10.24 -12.35
CA ILE A 159 -18.46 -8.92 -12.93
C ILE A 159 -19.49 -8.20 -12.08
N GLN A 160 -19.28 -6.90 -11.81
CA GLN A 160 -20.22 -6.15 -10.99
C GLN A 160 -21.51 -5.89 -11.77
N LYS A 161 -22.65 -6.11 -11.11
CA LYS A 161 -24.00 -6.05 -11.70
C LYS A 161 -24.31 -4.71 -12.35
N GLN A 162 -23.83 -3.61 -11.77
CA GLN A 162 -24.10 -2.25 -12.25
C GLN A 162 -23.53 -1.96 -13.64
N PHE A 163 -22.58 -2.79 -14.13
CA PHE A 163 -21.97 -2.64 -15.44
C PHE A 163 -22.50 -3.67 -16.46
N LEU A 164 -23.55 -4.43 -16.10
CA LEU A 164 -24.24 -5.36 -16.99
C LEU A 164 -25.54 -4.72 -17.48
N LYS A 165 -25.76 -4.71 -18.79
CA LYS A 165 -27.05 -4.29 -19.37
C LYS A 165 -28.02 -5.47 -19.36
N ASP A 166 -29.21 -5.29 -18.80
CA ASP A 166 -30.27 -6.32 -18.69
C ASP A 166 -29.78 -7.65 -18.02
N GLY A 167 -28.66 -7.58 -17.28
CA GLY A 167 -28.00 -8.76 -16.71
C GLY A 167 -27.30 -9.68 -17.72
N ASN A 168 -27.14 -9.27 -18.99
CA ASN A 168 -26.45 -10.02 -20.05
C ASN A 168 -25.11 -9.34 -20.41
N LEU A 169 -24.09 -10.16 -20.65
CA LEU A 169 -22.76 -9.76 -21.10
C LEU A 169 -22.63 -9.59 -22.61
N GLU A 170 -23.41 -10.30 -23.41
CA GLU A 170 -23.32 -10.27 -24.88
C GLU A 170 -23.73 -8.91 -25.45
N ASN A 171 -24.60 -8.20 -24.74
CA ASN A 171 -25.05 -6.85 -25.07
C ASN A 171 -24.31 -5.77 -24.24
N GLY A 172 -23.21 -6.14 -23.57
CA GLY A 172 -22.39 -5.25 -22.76
C GLY A 172 -21.57 -4.25 -23.59
N PRO A 173 -21.06 -3.16 -22.98
CA PRO A 173 -20.14 -2.24 -23.65
C PRO A 173 -18.83 -2.94 -24.04
N TYR A 174 -18.05 -2.29 -24.91
CA TYR A 174 -16.65 -2.65 -25.06
C TYR A 174 -15.89 -2.44 -23.75
N TYR A 175 -14.95 -3.33 -23.47
CA TYR A 175 -14.07 -3.24 -22.31
C TYR A 175 -12.62 -3.12 -22.74
N TYR A 176 -11.75 -2.84 -21.77
CA TYR A 176 -10.32 -2.74 -21.96
C TYR A 176 -9.58 -3.68 -21.02
N LEU A 177 -8.58 -4.38 -21.57
CA LEU A 177 -7.70 -5.30 -20.86
C LEU A 177 -6.25 -4.94 -21.16
N HIS A 178 -5.37 -5.15 -20.17
CA HIS A 178 -3.94 -4.98 -20.37
C HIS A 178 -3.39 -6.11 -21.24
N SER A 179 -2.86 -5.77 -22.41
CA SER A 179 -2.49 -6.67 -23.51
C SER A 179 -1.44 -7.70 -23.09
N SER A 180 -0.51 -7.33 -22.21
CA SER A 180 0.54 -8.23 -21.73
C SER A 180 0.01 -9.46 -21.00
N TYR A 181 -1.27 -9.48 -20.59
CA TYR A 181 -1.93 -10.59 -19.91
C TYR A 181 -2.87 -11.41 -20.81
N LEU A 182 -2.79 -11.21 -22.14
CA LEU A 182 -3.48 -12.01 -23.13
C LEU A 182 -2.53 -13.00 -23.82
N SER A 183 -3.09 -14.07 -24.37
CA SER A 183 -2.37 -15.11 -25.10
C SER A 183 -3.24 -15.70 -26.19
N GLU A 184 -2.63 -16.16 -27.29
CA GLU A 184 -3.33 -16.95 -28.32
C GLU A 184 -3.48 -18.42 -27.93
N ARG A 185 -2.76 -18.86 -26.89
CA ARG A 185 -2.70 -20.26 -26.47
C ARG A 185 -3.42 -20.45 -25.15
N THR A 186 -4.00 -21.65 -24.96
CA THR A 186 -4.45 -22.10 -23.65
C THR A 186 -3.26 -22.25 -22.72
N ILE A 187 -3.31 -21.59 -21.57
CA ILE A 187 -2.31 -21.76 -20.54
C ILE A 187 -2.55 -23.09 -19.86
N LYS A 188 -1.66 -24.05 -20.13
CA LYS A 188 -1.64 -25.34 -19.45
C LYS A 188 -0.82 -25.19 -18.18
N VAL A 189 -1.40 -25.63 -17.08
CA VAL A 189 -0.75 -25.71 -15.78
C VAL A 189 -0.82 -27.18 -15.38
N ASP A 190 0.31 -27.81 -15.06
CA ASP A 190 0.25 -29.21 -14.64
C ASP A 190 -0.58 -29.32 -13.38
N LYS A 191 -1.37 -30.39 -13.29
CA LYS A 191 -2.21 -30.61 -12.13
C LYS A 191 -1.34 -31.22 -11.03
N ALA A 192 -1.15 -30.48 -9.94
CA ALA A 192 -0.60 -31.04 -8.71
C ALA A 192 -1.48 -32.21 -8.23
N PRO A 193 -0.91 -33.18 -7.47
CA PRO A 193 -1.68 -34.26 -6.87
C PRO A 193 -2.87 -33.72 -6.09
N SER A 194 -4.07 -34.27 -6.31
CA SER A 194 -5.30 -33.73 -5.69
C SER A 194 -5.34 -33.95 -4.18
N ASN A 195 -4.80 -35.07 -3.69
CA ASN A 195 -4.82 -35.49 -2.29
C ASN A 195 -3.46 -36.06 -1.86
N PRO A 196 -2.40 -35.24 -1.79
CA PRO A 196 -1.10 -35.67 -1.28
C PRO A 196 -1.19 -36.01 0.21
N SER A 197 -0.47 -37.06 0.62
CA SER A 197 -0.40 -37.54 2.00
C SER A 197 0.56 -36.70 2.84
N ASN A 198 1.64 -36.21 2.22
CA ASN A 198 2.62 -35.31 2.81
C ASN A 198 2.91 -34.11 1.87
N PRO A 199 1.96 -33.16 1.75
CA PRO A 199 2.15 -32.00 0.89
C PRO A 199 3.16 -31.01 1.45
N PHE A 200 3.87 -30.33 0.55
CA PHE A 200 4.47 -29.03 0.85
C PHE A 200 3.34 -28.00 1.00
N VAL A 201 3.24 -27.35 2.17
CA VAL A 201 2.14 -26.42 2.46
C VAL A 201 2.59 -24.97 2.30
N TYR A 202 1.95 -24.25 1.38
CA TYR A 202 2.19 -22.82 1.13
C TYR A 202 1.01 -21.98 1.61
N GLY A 203 1.18 -21.20 2.67
CA GLY A 203 0.15 -20.27 3.16
C GLY A 203 0.15 -18.93 2.42
N LEU A 204 -1.03 -18.39 2.09
CA LEU A 204 -1.19 -17.07 1.49
C LEU A 204 -2.06 -16.15 2.34
N LEU A 205 -1.55 -14.97 2.66
CA LEU A 205 -2.33 -13.92 3.31
C LEU A 205 -3.43 -13.41 2.37
N PHE A 206 -3.10 -13.19 1.09
CA PHE A 206 -4.06 -12.80 0.06
C PHE A 206 -4.49 -14.01 -0.78
N PHE A 207 -5.26 -14.90 -0.15
CA PHE A 207 -5.72 -16.14 -0.75
C PHE A 207 -6.94 -15.96 -1.67
N ASP A 208 -6.89 -16.60 -2.84
CA ASP A 208 -8.00 -16.79 -3.77
C ASP A 208 -7.85 -18.16 -4.47
N ASP A 209 -8.97 -18.81 -4.80
CA ASP A 209 -8.97 -20.16 -5.40
C ASP A 209 -8.24 -20.23 -6.75
N ASN A 210 -8.26 -19.15 -7.55
CA ASN A 210 -7.54 -19.11 -8.83
C ASN A 210 -6.04 -18.99 -8.61
N ILE A 211 -5.62 -18.13 -7.67
CA ILE A 211 -4.21 -18.01 -7.29
C ILE A 211 -3.70 -19.36 -6.77
N LYS A 212 -4.47 -20.04 -5.92
CA LYS A 212 -4.18 -21.41 -5.46
C LYS A 212 -3.94 -22.36 -6.63
N LYS A 213 -4.91 -22.47 -7.55
CA LYS A 213 -4.84 -23.40 -8.69
C LYS A 213 -3.57 -23.19 -9.51
N VAL A 214 -3.23 -21.94 -9.82
CA VAL A 214 -2.08 -21.66 -10.68
C VAL A 214 -0.76 -21.83 -9.92
N LEU A 215 -0.67 -21.40 -8.65
CA LEU A 215 0.55 -21.59 -7.86
C LEU A 215 0.85 -23.06 -7.59
N GLU A 216 -0.16 -23.86 -7.20
CA GLU A 216 0.03 -25.29 -6.97
C GLU A 216 0.61 -25.96 -8.23
N GLY A 217 0.02 -25.68 -9.39
CA GLY A 217 0.49 -26.30 -10.61
C GLY A 217 1.82 -25.74 -11.13
N GLN A 218 2.09 -24.44 -11.01
CA GLN A 218 3.38 -23.86 -11.40
C GLN A 218 4.51 -24.33 -10.50
N ILE A 219 4.30 -24.40 -9.18
CA ILE A 219 5.30 -24.96 -8.26
C ILE A 219 5.50 -26.45 -8.56
N TRP A 220 4.42 -27.21 -8.76
CA TRP A 220 4.53 -28.62 -9.10
C TRP A 220 5.28 -28.87 -10.41
N SER A 221 4.89 -28.22 -11.51
CA SER A 221 5.56 -28.32 -12.81
C SER A 221 7.05 -28.05 -12.72
N ASN A 222 7.44 -27.03 -11.95
CA ASN A 222 8.81 -26.56 -11.91
C ASN A 222 9.65 -27.22 -10.80
N MET A 223 9.04 -27.85 -9.79
CA MET A 223 9.74 -28.28 -8.57
C MET A 223 9.41 -29.69 -8.09
N LYS A 224 8.64 -30.49 -8.83
CA LYS A 224 8.24 -31.85 -8.39
C LYS A 224 9.41 -32.71 -7.89
N ASP A 225 10.56 -32.68 -8.58
CA ASP A 225 11.69 -33.56 -8.26
C ASP A 225 12.38 -33.10 -6.97
N GLU A 226 12.52 -31.79 -6.78
CA GLU A 226 13.03 -31.20 -5.53
C GLU A 226 12.08 -31.43 -4.35
N LEU A 227 10.76 -31.35 -4.58
CA LEU A 227 9.75 -31.64 -3.57
C LEU A 227 9.83 -33.11 -3.13
N PHE A 228 9.91 -34.04 -4.08
CA PHE A 228 10.08 -35.46 -3.78
C PHE A 228 11.39 -35.75 -3.03
N ALA A 229 12.49 -35.11 -3.41
CA ALA A 229 13.77 -35.26 -2.71
C ALA A 229 13.72 -34.78 -1.25
N LYS A 230 12.75 -33.92 -0.90
CA LYS A 230 12.47 -33.46 0.47
C LYS A 230 11.38 -34.28 1.18
N GLY A 231 10.86 -35.32 0.54
CA GLY A 231 9.84 -36.21 1.09
C GLY A 231 8.41 -35.71 0.90
N TYR A 232 8.19 -34.66 0.12
CA TYR A 232 6.85 -34.18 -0.21
C TYR A 232 6.27 -34.95 -1.40
N ASP A 233 5.01 -35.35 -1.32
CA ASP A 233 4.29 -36.07 -2.39
C ASP A 233 3.28 -35.18 -3.14
N GLY A 234 3.30 -33.88 -2.88
CA GLY A 234 2.48 -32.87 -3.56
C GLY A 234 2.65 -31.47 -2.96
N ILE A 235 1.74 -30.57 -3.34
CA ILE A 235 1.67 -29.21 -2.80
C ILE A 235 0.23 -28.87 -2.42
N LYS A 236 0.06 -28.09 -1.35
CA LYS A 236 -1.21 -27.45 -1.00
C LYS A 236 -0.99 -25.96 -0.76
N VAL A 237 -1.70 -25.12 -1.51
CA VAL A 237 -1.79 -23.69 -1.20
C VAL A 237 -3.04 -23.47 -0.35
N VAL A 238 -2.87 -22.81 0.80
CA VAL A 238 -3.91 -22.63 1.82
C VAL A 238 -4.00 -21.17 2.28
N PRO A 239 -5.13 -20.71 2.82
CA PRO A 239 -5.20 -19.38 3.42
C PRO A 239 -4.33 -19.29 4.68
N ALA A 240 -3.66 -18.16 4.86
CA ALA A 240 -3.00 -17.75 6.08
C ALA A 240 -3.75 -16.58 6.71
N TYR A 241 -4.14 -16.71 7.98
CA TYR A 241 -4.97 -15.73 8.67
C TYR A 241 -4.14 -14.95 9.68
N ARG A 242 -4.16 -13.62 9.60
CA ARG A 242 -3.44 -12.75 10.56
C ARG A 242 -3.75 -13.09 12.03
N LYS A 243 -5.02 -13.36 12.33
CA LYS A 243 -5.50 -13.65 13.69
C LYS A 243 -4.83 -14.87 14.33
N THR A 244 -4.53 -15.91 13.55
CA THR A 244 -3.97 -17.18 14.04
C THR A 244 -2.54 -17.41 13.57
N PHE A 245 -1.95 -16.43 12.88
CA PHE A 245 -0.70 -16.61 12.13
C PHE A 245 0.43 -17.18 12.99
N ILE A 246 0.64 -16.62 14.18
CA ILE A 246 1.72 -17.03 15.08
C ILE A 246 1.52 -18.47 15.55
N ASP A 247 0.30 -18.82 15.97
CA ASP A 247 -0.03 -20.17 16.43
C ASP A 247 0.08 -21.18 15.28
N ASP A 248 -0.33 -20.79 14.08
CA ASP A 248 -0.26 -21.62 12.88
C ASP A 248 1.20 -21.89 12.44
N VAL A 249 2.08 -20.88 12.51
CA VAL A 249 3.52 -21.05 12.27
C VAL A 249 4.14 -21.95 13.33
N ASN A 250 3.86 -21.70 14.62
CA ASN A 250 4.40 -22.49 15.73
C ASN A 250 3.95 -23.95 15.70
N ALA A 251 2.71 -24.21 15.26
CA ALA A 251 2.18 -25.55 15.04
C ALA A 251 2.72 -26.22 13.75
N GLY A 252 3.58 -25.55 13.00
CA GLY A 252 4.21 -26.09 11.79
C GLY A 252 3.27 -26.20 10.59
N LYS A 253 2.14 -25.48 10.57
CA LYS A 253 1.10 -25.60 9.53
C LYS A 253 1.56 -25.20 8.13
N TYR A 254 2.63 -24.42 8.02
CA TYR A 254 3.14 -23.92 6.74
C TYR A 254 4.61 -24.28 6.57
N ASP A 255 4.99 -24.79 5.39
CA ASP A 255 6.40 -24.90 5.00
C ASP A 255 6.92 -23.58 4.43
N ALA A 256 6.07 -22.87 3.68
CA ALA A 256 6.27 -21.49 3.26
C ALA A 256 5.00 -20.67 3.46
N VAL A 257 5.12 -19.36 3.67
CA VAL A 257 3.98 -18.49 3.93
C VAL A 257 4.23 -17.04 3.52
N GLU A 258 3.21 -16.40 2.93
CA GLU A 258 3.09 -14.95 2.83
C GLU A 258 2.48 -14.39 4.12
N SER A 259 3.08 -13.34 4.69
CA SER A 259 2.55 -12.66 5.88
C SER A 259 2.65 -11.15 5.76
N SER A 260 2.11 -10.42 6.75
CA SER A 260 2.52 -9.02 6.91
C SER A 260 3.95 -8.93 7.44
N PRO A 261 4.62 -7.77 7.33
CA PRO A 261 5.94 -7.55 7.91
C PRO A 261 5.96 -7.71 9.44
N GLY A 262 4.94 -7.22 10.13
CA GLY A 262 4.84 -7.32 11.60
C GLY A 262 4.58 -8.74 12.08
N ASP A 263 3.69 -9.48 11.39
CA ASP A 263 3.41 -10.89 11.67
C ASP A 263 4.68 -11.74 11.48
N PHE A 264 5.48 -11.45 10.44
CA PHE A 264 6.77 -12.11 10.20
C PHE A 264 7.76 -11.91 11.36
N ILE A 265 7.84 -10.69 11.88
CA ILE A 265 8.74 -10.35 12.99
C ILE A 265 8.26 -10.97 14.30
N SER A 266 6.96 -10.87 14.57
CA SER A 266 6.31 -11.48 15.72
C SER A 266 6.53 -13.00 15.74
N ALA A 267 6.43 -13.66 14.60
CA ALA A 267 6.70 -15.09 14.48
C ALA A 267 8.17 -15.43 14.78
N ASN A 268 9.10 -14.50 14.52
CA ASN A 268 10.54 -14.66 14.71
C ASN A 268 11.09 -14.01 15.99
N LYS A 269 10.23 -13.67 16.96
CA LYS A 269 10.63 -12.94 18.17
C LYS A 269 11.67 -13.69 19.01
N ASN A 270 11.49 -15.00 19.20
CA ASN A 270 12.33 -15.87 20.03
C ASN A 270 13.44 -16.61 19.25
N GLY A 271 13.79 -16.09 18.07
CA GLY A 271 14.69 -16.74 17.12
C GLY A 271 14.01 -16.94 15.77
N THR A 272 14.77 -17.38 14.76
CA THR A 272 14.21 -17.47 13.41
C THR A 272 13.51 -18.80 13.16
N PHE A 273 12.18 -18.80 13.11
CA PHE A 273 11.33 -19.89 12.62
C PHE A 273 11.20 -19.85 11.10
N MET A 274 11.01 -18.66 10.55
CA MET A 274 10.76 -18.42 9.12
C MET A 274 11.80 -17.45 8.54
N LYS A 275 12.31 -17.76 7.34
CA LYS A 275 13.30 -16.92 6.63
C LYS A 275 12.68 -16.36 5.36
N ALA A 276 12.71 -15.04 5.20
CA ALA A 276 12.27 -14.39 3.98
C ALA A 276 13.14 -14.81 2.77
N PHE A 277 12.50 -15.06 1.63
CA PHE A 277 13.16 -15.32 0.36
C PHE A 277 12.67 -14.42 -0.78
N ALA A 278 11.45 -13.89 -0.67
CA ALA A 278 10.86 -12.93 -1.60
C ALA A 278 9.96 -11.94 -0.86
N LYS A 279 9.61 -10.84 -1.52
CA LYS A 279 8.61 -9.88 -1.03
C LYS A 279 7.75 -9.35 -2.16
N THR A 280 6.58 -8.87 -1.81
CA THR A 280 5.65 -8.25 -2.76
C THR A 280 6.22 -6.96 -3.37
N VAL A 281 6.02 -6.77 -4.66
CA VAL A 281 6.24 -5.49 -5.35
C VAL A 281 4.91 -4.98 -5.89
N ASN A 282 4.62 -3.70 -5.67
CA ASN A 282 3.47 -3.06 -6.29
C ASN A 282 3.84 -2.75 -7.75
N LYS A 283 3.09 -3.31 -8.71
CA LYS A 283 3.41 -3.12 -10.13
C LYS A 283 2.95 -1.76 -10.67
N VAL A 284 2.21 -0.98 -9.90
CA VAL A 284 1.78 0.36 -10.29
C VAL A 284 2.98 1.32 -10.33
N ASP A 285 3.90 1.20 -9.38
CA ASP A 285 5.05 2.11 -9.19
C ASP A 285 6.38 1.39 -8.90
N ASN A 286 6.40 0.07 -8.98
CA ASN A 286 7.53 -0.80 -8.61
C ASN A 286 8.01 -0.65 -7.15
N SER A 287 7.19 -0.11 -6.25
CA SER A 287 7.55 0.03 -4.83
C SER A 287 7.68 -1.34 -4.16
N THR A 288 8.68 -1.46 -3.29
CA THR A 288 8.96 -2.70 -2.52
C THR A 288 8.85 -2.50 -1.00
N SER A 289 8.37 -1.32 -0.63
CA SER A 289 8.29 -0.79 0.73
C SER A 289 7.27 0.36 0.74
N TYR A 290 6.84 0.74 1.93
CA TYR A 290 5.93 1.84 2.20
C TYR A 290 6.25 2.44 3.58
N SER A 291 5.69 3.59 3.92
CA SER A 291 5.91 4.22 5.22
C SER A 291 4.60 4.49 5.96
N GLY A 292 4.66 4.51 7.29
CA GLY A 292 3.61 5.10 8.11
C GLY A 292 3.79 6.62 8.17
N ILE A 293 2.69 7.37 8.03
CA ILE A 293 2.67 8.82 8.11
C ILE A 293 1.61 9.29 9.10
N ILE A 294 1.79 10.53 9.56
CA ILE A 294 0.79 11.28 10.31
C ILE A 294 0.33 12.44 9.43
N ILE A 295 -0.98 12.53 9.19
CA ILE A 295 -1.57 13.65 8.44
C ILE A 295 -2.39 14.54 9.36
N VAL A 296 -2.37 15.84 9.08
CA VAL A 296 -3.17 16.83 9.81
C VAL A 296 -3.82 17.79 8.81
N ASN A 297 -4.98 18.33 9.15
CA ASN A 297 -5.61 19.35 8.31
C ASN A 297 -4.68 20.57 8.21
N ARG A 298 -4.44 21.11 7.00
CA ARG A 298 -3.55 22.28 6.84
C ARG A 298 -4.00 23.50 7.64
N ASN A 299 -5.29 23.60 7.93
CA ASN A 299 -5.89 24.71 8.65
C ASN A 299 -6.06 24.45 10.17
N SER A 300 -5.60 23.29 10.68
CA SER A 300 -5.77 22.91 12.10
C SER A 300 -4.92 23.71 13.09
N GLY A 301 -3.88 24.39 12.62
CA GLY A 301 -2.87 25.01 13.48
C GLY A 301 -1.86 24.01 14.09
N ILE A 302 -2.01 22.70 13.84
CA ILE A 302 -1.07 21.65 14.27
C ILE A 302 0.15 21.71 13.36
N ASN A 303 1.33 22.03 13.90
CA ASN A 303 2.57 22.22 13.13
C ASN A 303 3.70 21.28 13.54
N SER A 304 3.56 20.64 14.70
CA SER A 304 4.55 19.76 15.30
C SER A 304 3.90 18.47 15.80
N PHE A 305 4.70 17.51 16.25
CA PHE A 305 4.15 16.28 16.82
C PHE A 305 3.64 16.52 18.25
N GLU A 306 4.23 17.46 18.97
CA GLU A 306 3.84 17.89 20.32
C GLU A 306 2.43 18.49 20.36
N ASP A 307 2.02 19.14 19.28
CA ASP A 307 0.66 19.67 19.10
C ASP A 307 -0.42 18.57 19.06
N LEU A 308 -0.05 17.29 18.99
CA LEU A 308 -0.96 16.15 18.99
C LEU A 308 -1.52 15.82 20.39
N ARG A 309 -0.95 16.36 21.47
CA ARG A 309 -1.46 16.14 22.83
C ARG A 309 -2.87 16.71 22.98
N GLY A 310 -3.77 15.91 23.55
CA GLY A 310 -5.18 16.18 23.74
C GLY A 310 -6.00 16.18 22.43
N LYS A 311 -5.41 15.84 21.29
CA LYS A 311 -6.09 15.84 19.99
C LYS A 311 -6.82 14.54 19.72
N THR A 312 -7.83 14.61 18.84
CA THR A 312 -8.48 13.41 18.31
C THR A 312 -7.70 12.88 17.12
N ILE A 313 -7.18 11.67 17.26
CA ILE A 313 -6.40 10.97 16.24
C ILE A 313 -7.24 9.85 15.67
N TYR A 314 -7.45 9.86 14.36
CA TYR A 314 -8.12 8.77 13.66
C TYR A 314 -7.11 7.81 13.02
N ALA A 315 -7.09 6.57 13.47
CA ALA A 315 -6.17 5.54 13.03
C ALA A 315 -6.91 4.41 12.29
N ARG A 316 -6.19 3.60 11.51
CA ARG A 316 -6.80 2.46 10.81
C ARG A 316 -7.21 1.40 11.82
N SER A 317 -6.27 0.75 12.48
CA SER A 317 -6.56 -0.24 13.54
C SER A 317 -5.31 -0.49 14.36
N GLU A 318 -5.45 -0.89 15.62
CA GLU A 318 -4.34 -1.22 16.53
C GLU A 318 -3.34 -2.23 15.96
N TYR A 319 -3.79 -3.17 15.13
CA TYR A 319 -2.92 -4.17 14.48
C TYR A 319 -2.15 -3.65 13.26
N SER A 320 -2.45 -2.44 12.78
CA SER A 320 -1.89 -1.92 11.53
C SER A 320 -0.48 -1.41 11.75
N GLU A 321 0.47 -1.92 10.99
CA GLU A 321 1.86 -1.45 10.98
C GLU A 321 1.91 0.05 10.63
N SER A 322 1.61 0.45 9.40
CA SER A 322 1.63 1.85 8.94
C SER A 322 0.40 2.67 9.31
N GLY A 323 -0.50 2.15 10.12
CA GLY A 323 -1.78 2.81 10.42
C GLY A 323 -2.07 2.98 11.90
N TYR A 324 -1.10 2.62 12.75
CA TYR A 324 -1.21 2.69 14.21
C TYR A 324 0.16 2.50 14.88
N ARG A 325 0.73 1.29 14.79
CA ARG A 325 1.86 0.87 15.64
C ARG A 325 3.15 1.64 15.34
N TYR A 326 3.43 1.89 14.06
CA TYR A 326 4.60 2.64 13.64
C TYR A 326 4.58 4.07 14.17
N GLN A 327 3.42 4.72 14.09
CA GLN A 327 3.19 6.08 14.58
C GLN A 327 3.23 6.13 16.12
N LYS A 328 2.57 5.18 16.80
CA LYS A 328 2.58 5.06 18.27
C LYS A 328 4.01 5.00 18.81
N TYR A 329 4.80 4.07 18.28
CA TYR A 329 6.18 3.88 18.69
C TYR A 329 7.02 5.13 18.45
N PHE A 330 6.93 5.72 17.26
CA PHE A 330 7.69 6.93 16.93
C PHE A 330 7.38 8.09 17.87
N LEU A 331 6.09 8.35 18.12
CA LEU A 331 5.65 9.43 19.00
C LEU A 331 6.12 9.20 20.44
N LYS A 332 6.02 7.97 20.94
CA LYS A 332 6.49 7.61 22.28
C LYS A 332 8.00 7.76 22.40
N LYS A 333 8.76 7.20 21.46
CA LYS A 333 10.22 7.14 21.52
C LYS A 333 10.89 8.50 21.31
N PHE A 334 10.41 9.30 20.36
CA PHE A 334 11.09 10.52 19.94
C PHE A 334 10.48 11.81 20.49
N TYR A 335 9.23 11.76 20.97
CA TYR A 335 8.49 12.93 21.44
C TYR A 335 7.88 12.76 22.85
N ASP A 336 8.09 11.61 23.49
CA ASP A 336 7.51 11.28 24.79
C ASP A 336 5.98 11.38 24.80
N ILE A 337 5.33 11.12 23.65
CA ILE A 337 3.87 11.17 23.50
C ILE A 337 3.35 9.72 23.50
N ASP A 338 2.70 9.31 24.57
CA ASP A 338 1.95 8.07 24.60
C ASP A 338 0.53 8.35 24.12
N ILE A 339 0.25 8.07 22.85
CA ILE A 339 -1.05 8.38 22.24
C ILE A 339 -2.26 7.77 22.98
N GLU A 340 -2.06 6.71 23.76
CA GLU A 340 -3.16 6.07 24.51
C GLU A 340 -3.52 6.86 25.78
N GLU A 341 -2.60 7.66 26.29
CA GLU A 341 -2.79 8.51 27.48
C GLU A 341 -2.95 9.98 27.10
N ASP A 342 -2.20 10.42 26.09
CA ASP A 342 -2.03 11.81 25.69
C ASP A 342 -2.98 12.24 24.58
N ALA A 343 -3.75 11.34 23.95
CA ALA A 343 -4.66 11.68 22.86
C ALA A 343 -5.96 10.88 22.91
N ASN A 344 -6.96 11.34 22.16
CA ASN A 344 -8.20 10.57 21.94
C ASN A 344 -8.07 9.78 20.64
N VAL A 345 -7.72 8.50 20.74
CA VAL A 345 -7.51 7.64 19.56
C VAL A 345 -8.78 6.91 19.18
N GLU A 346 -9.25 7.16 17.96
CA GLU A 346 -10.34 6.43 17.32
C GLU A 346 -9.80 5.50 16.24
N THR A 347 -10.42 4.33 16.06
CA THR A 347 -10.03 3.36 15.03
C THR A 347 -11.14 3.12 14.01
N GLY A 348 -10.74 2.67 12.81
CA GLY A 348 -11.57 2.70 11.60
C GLY A 348 -11.45 1.51 10.68
N PHE A 349 -12.06 1.60 9.50
CA PHE A 349 -12.06 0.47 8.57
C PHE A 349 -10.85 0.45 7.62
N GLY A 350 -10.37 1.60 7.16
CA GLY A 350 -9.30 1.63 6.15
C GLY A 350 -8.50 2.93 6.11
N HIS A 351 -7.30 2.84 5.54
CA HIS A 351 -6.36 3.95 5.43
C HIS A 351 -6.94 5.15 4.65
N GLN A 352 -7.82 4.90 3.67
CA GLN A 352 -8.46 5.93 2.86
C GLN A 352 -9.48 6.77 3.66
N GLU A 353 -10.15 6.16 4.64
CA GLU A 353 -11.09 6.86 5.53
C GLU A 353 -10.35 7.89 6.40
N VAL A 354 -9.11 7.61 6.78
CA VAL A 354 -8.26 8.51 7.58
C VAL A 354 -8.10 9.87 6.89
N LEU A 355 -7.77 9.87 5.59
CA LEU A 355 -7.64 11.12 4.83
C LEU A 355 -8.96 11.90 4.83
N LEU A 356 -10.08 11.22 4.62
CA LEU A 356 -11.38 11.86 4.58
C LEU A 356 -11.73 12.56 5.89
N ARG A 357 -11.56 11.87 7.03
CA ARG A 357 -11.91 12.42 8.35
C ARG A 357 -11.06 13.63 8.71
N VAL A 358 -9.75 13.56 8.45
CA VAL A 358 -8.83 14.68 8.71
C VAL A 358 -9.11 15.86 7.77
N ALA A 359 -9.36 15.60 6.48
CA ALA A 359 -9.70 16.65 5.52
C ALA A 359 -11.00 17.39 5.90
N LYS A 360 -11.98 16.68 6.48
CA LYS A 360 -13.24 17.26 6.98
C LYS A 360 -13.12 17.92 8.36
N GLY A 361 -12.01 17.73 9.06
CA GLY A 361 -11.84 18.17 10.45
C GLY A 361 -12.67 17.36 11.46
N GLU A 362 -13.10 16.15 11.09
CA GLU A 362 -13.74 15.20 12.02
C GLU A 362 -12.72 14.57 12.96
N ALA A 363 -11.45 14.55 12.55
CA ALA A 363 -10.30 14.24 13.39
C ALA A 363 -9.24 15.32 13.20
N ASP A 364 -8.51 15.63 14.26
CA ASP A 364 -7.43 16.62 14.25
C ASP A 364 -6.20 16.09 13.48
N ALA A 365 -5.91 14.81 13.65
CA ALA A 365 -4.83 14.09 12.99
C ALA A 365 -5.25 12.68 12.56
N GLY A 366 -4.46 12.07 11.68
CA GLY A 366 -4.74 10.73 11.20
C GLY A 366 -3.50 9.91 10.92
N PHE A 367 -3.55 8.61 11.25
CA PHE A 367 -2.46 7.65 11.05
C PHE A 367 -2.76 6.74 9.87
N CYS A 368 -1.93 6.82 8.83
CA CYS A 368 -2.11 6.01 7.62
C CYS A 368 -0.79 5.74 6.89
N GLY A 369 -0.84 4.88 5.86
CA GLY A 369 0.32 4.66 5.01
C GLY A 369 0.48 5.78 4.00
N ASP A 370 1.72 6.07 3.61
CA ASP A 370 2.07 7.08 2.62
C ASP A 370 1.33 6.90 1.27
N PHE A 371 1.06 5.65 0.88
CA PHE A 371 0.26 5.30 -0.29
C PHE A 371 -1.11 5.98 -0.36
N VAL A 372 -1.71 6.38 0.77
CA VAL A 372 -2.97 7.15 0.79
C VAL A 372 -2.79 8.48 0.06
N MET A 373 -1.65 9.11 0.29
CA MET A 373 -1.34 10.43 -0.22
C MET A 373 -0.64 10.39 -1.57
N THR A 374 -0.28 9.21 -2.08
CA THR A 374 0.55 9.08 -3.30
C THR A 374 -0.10 8.19 -4.36
N THR A 375 -0.17 6.88 -4.12
CA THR A 375 -0.40 5.88 -5.18
C THR A 375 -1.78 5.25 -5.16
N THR A 376 -2.54 5.42 -4.08
CA THR A 376 -3.90 4.89 -3.99
C THR A 376 -4.81 5.57 -5.03
N PRO A 377 -5.43 4.83 -5.95
CA PRO A 377 -6.27 5.41 -7.00
C PRO A 377 -7.64 5.85 -6.46
N LEU A 378 -8.28 6.80 -7.13
CA LEU A 378 -9.61 7.33 -6.80
C LEU A 378 -10.64 6.25 -6.48
N TYR A 379 -10.73 5.18 -7.27
CA TYR A 379 -11.76 4.18 -7.06
C TYR A 379 -11.65 3.45 -5.71
N GLN A 380 -10.44 3.35 -5.15
CA GLN A 380 -10.27 2.78 -3.81
C GLN A 380 -10.80 3.74 -2.75
N PHE A 381 -10.65 5.06 -2.93
CA PHE A 381 -11.26 6.06 -2.05
C PHE A 381 -12.78 6.06 -2.15
N GLN A 382 -13.33 5.97 -3.36
CA GLN A 382 -14.78 6.03 -3.61
C GLN A 382 -15.59 5.05 -2.75
N TRP A 383 -15.06 3.86 -2.46
CA TRP A 383 -15.74 2.90 -1.59
C TRP A 383 -15.86 3.39 -0.14
N TYR A 384 -14.78 3.93 0.42
CA TYR A 384 -14.75 4.43 1.80
C TYR A 384 -15.50 5.75 1.92
N THR A 385 -15.30 6.66 0.97
CA THR A 385 -15.92 7.99 1.03
C THR A 385 -17.42 7.91 0.85
N LYS A 386 -17.91 7.00 -0.02
CA LYS A 386 -19.35 6.80 -0.23
C LYS A 386 -20.07 6.38 1.05
N LYS A 387 -19.45 5.57 1.90
CA LYS A 387 -20.03 5.19 3.21
C LYS A 387 -20.14 6.38 4.16
N ALA A 388 -19.22 7.32 4.06
CA ALA A 388 -19.22 8.57 4.82
C ALA A 388 -20.01 9.71 4.15
N GLY A 389 -20.82 9.40 3.12
CA GLY A 389 -21.65 10.39 2.42
C GLY A 389 -20.89 11.32 1.48
N VAL A 390 -19.62 11.04 1.18
CA VAL A 390 -18.79 11.84 0.26
C VAL A 390 -18.55 11.08 -1.03
N VAL A 391 -18.96 11.66 -2.16
CA VAL A 391 -18.75 11.08 -3.49
C VAL A 391 -17.59 11.84 -4.14
N LEU A 392 -16.49 11.13 -4.39
CA LEU A 392 -15.40 11.61 -5.23
C LEU A 392 -15.61 11.06 -6.63
N GLU A 393 -15.81 11.91 -7.62
CA GLU A 393 -16.06 11.56 -9.03
C GLU A 393 -14.79 11.68 -9.88
N THR A 394 -13.85 12.55 -9.51
CA THR A 394 -12.66 12.84 -10.32
C THR A 394 -11.36 12.75 -9.52
N GLU A 395 -10.26 12.43 -10.21
CA GLU A 395 -8.91 12.42 -9.60
C GLU A 395 -8.55 13.81 -9.06
N GLU A 396 -9.03 14.87 -9.71
CA GLU A 396 -8.83 16.25 -9.27
C GLU A 396 -9.48 16.52 -7.89
N GLN A 397 -10.66 15.94 -7.62
CA GLN A 397 -11.29 16.04 -6.30
C GLN A 397 -10.47 15.31 -5.23
N LEU A 398 -9.92 14.13 -5.55
CA LEU A 398 -9.03 13.42 -4.64
C LEU A 398 -7.74 14.22 -4.38
N GLU A 399 -7.13 14.80 -5.41
CA GLU A 399 -5.94 15.63 -5.24
C GLU A 399 -6.22 16.89 -4.41
N ARG A 400 -7.38 17.53 -4.58
CA ARG A 400 -7.80 18.65 -3.70
C ARG A 400 -7.95 18.20 -2.23
N MET A 401 -8.47 17.01 -1.99
CA MET A 401 -8.56 16.45 -0.64
C MET A 401 -7.16 16.17 -0.06
N ARG A 402 -6.25 15.59 -0.86
CA ARG A 402 -4.84 15.42 -0.46
C ARG A 402 -4.16 16.76 -0.18
N ASP A 403 -4.45 17.78 -0.98
CA ASP A 403 -3.93 19.14 -0.80
C ASP A 403 -4.45 19.82 0.46
N SER A 404 -5.63 19.43 0.97
CA SER A 404 -6.22 19.99 2.19
C SER A 404 -5.52 19.56 3.48
N VAL A 405 -4.69 18.51 3.42
CA VAL A 405 -3.91 18.00 4.56
C VAL A 405 -2.41 18.16 4.31
N LYS A 406 -1.62 18.20 5.38
CA LYS A 406 -0.16 18.16 5.34
C LYS A 406 0.35 16.95 6.13
N TRP A 407 1.57 16.56 5.81
CA TRP A 407 2.22 15.40 6.40
C TRP A 407 3.14 15.88 7.52
N LEU A 408 3.02 15.30 8.70
CA LEU A 408 4.04 15.34 9.73
C LEU A 408 4.95 14.13 9.47
N ARG A 409 6.11 14.38 8.85
CA ARG A 409 6.98 13.31 8.32
C ARG A 409 7.79 12.65 9.43
N MET A 410 7.76 11.32 9.44
CA MET A 410 8.54 10.48 10.37
C MET A 410 9.85 10.00 9.73
N ASP A 411 9.97 10.17 8.42
CA ASP A 411 10.88 9.45 7.52
C ASP A 411 12.37 9.63 7.83
N ASP A 412 12.76 10.75 8.45
CA ASP A 412 14.16 10.99 8.85
C ASP A 412 14.58 10.14 10.07
N ALA A 413 13.61 9.68 10.87
CA ALA A 413 13.85 8.95 12.11
C ALA A 413 13.39 7.49 12.03
N MET A 414 12.53 7.15 11.06
CA MET A 414 11.92 5.84 10.93
C MET A 414 12.17 5.26 9.53
N PRO A 415 12.71 4.04 9.39
CA PRO A 415 12.96 3.44 8.08
C PRO A 415 11.67 3.15 7.30
N GLU A 416 11.76 2.80 6.02
CA GLU A 416 10.59 2.31 5.29
C GLU A 416 10.22 0.89 5.73
N ILE A 417 8.93 0.57 5.79
CA ILE A 417 8.42 -0.77 6.06
C ILE A 417 8.52 -1.59 4.77
N PRO A 418 9.30 -2.69 4.70
CA PRO A 418 9.33 -3.53 3.51
C PRO A 418 7.96 -4.17 3.27
N ASN A 419 7.61 -4.39 2.00
CA ASN A 419 6.37 -5.08 1.64
C ASN A 419 6.32 -6.53 2.18
N ASN A 420 5.11 -7.11 2.19
CA ASN A 420 4.83 -8.46 2.68
C ASN A 420 5.90 -9.49 2.28
N PRO A 421 6.56 -10.15 3.25
CA PRO A 421 7.50 -11.21 2.96
C PRO A 421 6.77 -12.49 2.57
N HIS A 422 7.36 -13.19 1.60
CA HIS A 422 7.22 -14.62 1.41
C HIS A 422 8.39 -15.30 2.11
N SER A 423 8.08 -16.13 3.09
CA SER A 423 9.05 -16.76 3.98
C SER A 423 8.91 -18.28 3.97
N ILE A 424 9.98 -18.98 4.35
CA ILE A 424 10.04 -20.44 4.38
C ILE A 424 10.64 -20.90 5.72
N LYS A 425 10.22 -22.07 6.21
CA LYS A 425 10.78 -22.69 7.42
C LYS A 425 12.31 -22.68 7.38
N LYS A 426 12.93 -22.35 8.52
CA LYS A 426 14.38 -22.24 8.65
C LYS A 426 15.10 -23.53 8.25
N GLU A 427 14.54 -24.72 8.53
CA GLU A 427 15.19 -25.98 8.14
C GLU A 427 15.32 -26.11 6.62
N LEU A 428 14.27 -25.75 5.88
CA LEU A 428 14.27 -25.76 4.41
C LEU A 428 15.13 -24.63 3.84
N TYR A 429 15.20 -23.49 4.53
CA TYR A 429 15.97 -22.33 4.08
C TYR A 429 17.47 -22.61 3.92
N ASN A 430 18.00 -23.57 4.68
CA ASN A 430 19.41 -23.96 4.62
C ASN A 430 19.77 -24.64 3.29
N ASP A 431 18.81 -25.24 2.59
CA ASP A 431 19.00 -25.71 1.23
C ASP A 431 18.84 -24.55 0.24
N ARG A 432 19.97 -23.91 -0.08
CA ARG A 432 20.00 -22.74 -0.95
C ARG A 432 19.54 -23.02 -2.37
N GLN A 433 19.75 -24.23 -2.89
CA GLN A 433 19.32 -24.59 -4.24
C GLN A 433 17.79 -24.74 -4.29
N PHE A 434 17.21 -25.42 -3.30
CA PHE A 434 15.76 -25.52 -3.15
C PHE A 434 15.10 -24.13 -3.06
N VAL A 435 15.61 -23.27 -2.17
CA VAL A 435 15.06 -21.93 -1.95
C VAL A 435 15.20 -21.05 -3.19
N ASP A 436 16.35 -21.10 -3.87
CA ASP A 436 16.55 -20.31 -5.09
C ASP A 436 15.59 -20.73 -6.20
N LYS A 437 15.37 -22.05 -6.36
CA LYS A 437 14.39 -22.56 -7.32
C LYS A 437 12.97 -22.15 -6.96
N LEU A 438 12.58 -22.27 -5.68
CA LEU A 438 11.26 -21.80 -5.19
C LEU A 438 11.08 -20.31 -5.45
N ARG A 439 12.06 -19.50 -5.09
CA ARG A 439 12.04 -18.05 -5.30
C ARG A 439 11.87 -17.70 -6.77
N LYS A 440 12.68 -18.29 -7.66
CA LYS A 440 12.59 -18.05 -9.11
C LYS A 440 11.23 -18.44 -9.68
N THR A 441 10.71 -19.61 -9.27
CA THR A 441 9.35 -20.05 -9.64
C THR A 441 8.31 -19.03 -9.18
N MET A 442 8.32 -18.65 -7.90
CA MET A 442 7.36 -17.69 -7.34
C MET A 442 7.42 -16.32 -8.02
N ILE A 443 8.64 -15.78 -8.20
CA ILE A 443 8.85 -14.49 -8.87
C ILE A 443 8.34 -14.53 -10.31
N LYS A 444 8.71 -15.56 -11.08
CA LYS A 444 8.23 -15.72 -12.45
C LYS A 444 6.71 -15.81 -12.48
N THR A 445 6.13 -16.67 -11.66
CA THR A 445 4.69 -16.93 -11.62
C THR A 445 3.88 -15.69 -11.24
N TYR A 446 4.25 -14.95 -10.19
CA TYR A 446 3.57 -13.69 -9.85
C TYR A 446 3.78 -12.62 -10.91
N ASN A 447 5.01 -12.45 -11.42
CA ASN A 447 5.30 -11.39 -12.37
C ASN A 447 4.65 -11.63 -13.74
N GLU A 448 4.46 -12.88 -14.16
CA GLU A 448 3.82 -13.23 -15.43
C GLU A 448 2.29 -13.20 -15.35
N TYR A 449 1.70 -13.57 -14.20
CA TYR A 449 0.27 -13.86 -14.11
C TYR A 449 -0.51 -12.99 -13.12
N LYS A 450 0.09 -12.11 -12.31
CA LYS A 450 -0.66 -11.21 -11.42
C LYS A 450 -0.52 -9.77 -11.90
N GLU A 451 -1.65 -9.09 -12.14
CA GLU A 451 -1.66 -7.75 -12.74
C GLU A 451 -1.10 -6.68 -11.78
N GLU A 452 -1.63 -6.63 -10.57
CA GLU A 452 -1.39 -5.51 -9.63
C GLU A 452 -0.13 -5.67 -8.78
N PHE A 453 0.26 -6.92 -8.51
CA PHE A 453 1.37 -7.22 -7.61
C PHE A 453 2.29 -8.25 -8.24
N GLY A 454 3.59 -8.04 -8.06
CA GLY A 454 4.63 -9.00 -8.39
C GLY A 454 5.35 -9.51 -7.16
N LEU A 455 6.43 -10.24 -7.36
CA LEU A 455 7.42 -10.53 -6.33
C LEU A 455 8.82 -10.10 -6.77
N THR A 456 9.63 -9.71 -5.79
CA THR A 456 11.07 -9.53 -5.91
C THR A 456 11.80 -10.29 -4.81
N THR A 457 13.13 -10.36 -4.88
CA THR A 457 13.94 -10.99 -3.84
C THR A 457 13.84 -10.21 -2.53
N ALA A 458 13.85 -10.94 -1.41
CA ALA A 458 14.00 -10.36 -0.08
C ALA A 458 14.92 -11.22 0.78
N ILE A 459 15.55 -10.58 1.77
CA ILE A 459 16.28 -11.26 2.84
C ILE A 459 15.69 -10.91 4.21
N THR A 460 15.90 -11.79 5.19
CA THR A 460 15.36 -11.61 6.55
C THR A 460 15.84 -10.31 7.20
N ALA A 461 17.08 -9.89 6.92
CA ALA A 461 17.67 -8.68 7.50
C ALA A 461 16.91 -7.38 7.15
N GLU A 462 16.21 -7.34 6.00
CA GLU A 462 15.39 -6.18 5.62
C GLU A 462 14.27 -5.89 6.62
N TYR A 463 13.81 -6.90 7.34
CA TYR A 463 12.68 -6.78 8.28
C TYR A 463 13.13 -6.58 9.73
N GLU A 464 14.38 -6.87 10.06
CA GLU A 464 14.86 -6.81 11.45
C GLU A 464 14.78 -5.40 12.05
N GLN A 465 14.83 -4.36 11.20
CA GLN A 465 14.58 -2.97 11.63
C GLN A 465 13.19 -2.77 12.25
N LEU A 466 12.24 -3.66 11.96
CA LEU A 466 10.90 -3.59 12.54
C LEU A 466 10.80 -4.20 13.93
N ARG A 467 11.82 -4.96 14.36
CA ARG A 467 11.81 -5.69 15.64
C ARG A 467 11.59 -4.78 16.84
N GLU A 468 12.16 -3.58 16.81
CA GLU A 468 12.12 -2.66 17.94
C GLU A 468 10.68 -2.22 18.24
N PHE A 469 9.91 -1.81 17.23
CA PHE A 469 8.54 -1.31 17.46
C PHE A 469 7.46 -2.40 17.40
N GLU A 470 7.77 -3.58 16.86
CA GLU A 470 6.81 -4.70 16.82
C GLU A 470 6.77 -5.48 18.14
N LEU A 471 7.80 -5.34 18.98
CA LEU A 471 7.95 -6.07 20.25
C LEU A 471 7.81 -5.19 21.50
N GLU A 472 7.71 -3.87 21.32
CA GLU A 472 7.24 -2.92 22.34
C GLU A 472 5.72 -2.84 22.35
#